data_AF-A0A2J6TJV9-F1
#
_entry.id   AF-A0A2J6TJV9-F1
#
_cell.length_a   1.000
_cell.length_b   1.000
_cell.length_c   1.000
_cell.angle_alpha   90.00
_cell.angle_beta   90.00
_cell.angle_gamma   90.00
#
_symmetry.space_group_name_H-M   'P 1'
#
loop_
_entity.id
_entity.type
_entity.pdbx_description
1 polymer ?
#
loop_
_entity_poly.entity_id
_entity_poly.type
_entity_poly.pdbx_seq_one_letter_code
_entity_poly.pdbx_strand_id
1 'polypeptide(L)'
;MKGFTHILVVSFVAFRSVFAIPAKGNKAANAAASAVAGITRGASTIVMKEVGGVPGNECLTFRNNGEIVDAACVNTSADRQVTPSTSASGADVLLVQRSFDAGFRPDLVGKQACVGFNGTDFKAVDCNASGTQFVSLVGGQLKSGTACQSGHDSAAQLTVDSSGSKCVGVTITTVTPAAP
;
A
#
# COMPACT_ATOMS: atom_id res chain seq x y z
N MET A 1 -54.95 47.42 -35.79
CA MET A 1 -54.43 48.66 -35.17
C MET A 1 -52.91 48.58 -35.16
N LYS A 2 -52.24 49.59 -35.74
CA LYS A 2 -50.86 50.11 -35.49
C LYS A 2 -49.78 49.05 -35.14
N GLY A 3 -48.71 48.80 -35.90
CA GLY A 3 -47.83 49.70 -36.66
C GLY A 3 -46.48 49.86 -35.93
N PHE A 4 -45.40 49.97 -36.72
CA PHE A 4 -43.97 50.29 -36.40
C PHE A 4 -43.05 49.09 -36.07
N THR A 5 -42.01 48.69 -36.83
CA THR A 5 -41.02 49.33 -37.74
C THR A 5 -39.71 49.76 -37.04
N HIS A 6 -38.60 49.10 -37.46
CA HIS A 6 -37.18 49.53 -37.45
C HIS A 6 -36.45 49.58 -36.08
N ILE A 7 -35.14 49.31 -35.91
CA ILE A 7 -33.94 49.44 -36.75
C ILE A 7 -32.85 48.46 -36.28
N LEU A 8 -31.96 48.16 -37.23
CA LEU A 8 -30.75 47.34 -37.20
C LEU A 8 -29.57 48.05 -36.51
N VAL A 9 -28.83 47.40 -35.60
CA VAL A 9 -27.44 47.79 -35.27
C VAL A 9 -26.57 46.54 -35.19
N VAL A 10 -25.68 46.44 -36.17
CA VAL A 10 -24.52 45.56 -36.22
C VAL A 10 -23.40 46.23 -35.42
N SER A 11 -22.73 45.49 -34.53
CA SER A 11 -21.38 45.84 -34.09
C SER A 11 -20.54 44.59 -33.93
N PHE A 12 -19.53 44.52 -34.80
CA PHE A 12 -18.40 43.60 -34.79
C PHE A 12 -17.55 43.79 -33.52
N VAL A 13 -17.23 42.71 -32.81
CA VAL A 13 -15.94 42.60 -32.11
C VAL A 13 -15.35 41.20 -32.31
N ALA A 14 -14.18 41.25 -32.94
CA ALA A 14 -13.14 40.26 -33.20
C ALA A 14 -13.07 38.98 -32.33
N PHE A 15 -12.92 37.86 -33.06
CA PHE A 15 -11.84 36.85 -32.91
C PHE A 15 -11.08 36.82 -31.57
N ARG A 16 -11.25 35.73 -30.82
CA ARG A 16 -10.15 34.85 -30.39
C ARG A 16 -10.64 33.42 -30.21
N SER A 17 -10.30 32.57 -31.17
CA SER A 17 -10.32 31.12 -31.04
C SER A 17 -9.35 30.72 -29.93
N VAL A 18 -9.85 30.37 -28.75
CA VAL A 18 -9.08 29.61 -27.77
C VAL A 18 -9.38 28.15 -28.04
N PHE A 19 -8.40 27.47 -28.63
CA PHE A 19 -8.36 26.02 -28.68
C PHE A 19 -8.61 25.47 -27.28
N ALA A 20 -9.70 24.71 -27.12
CA ALA A 20 -9.88 23.84 -25.97
C ALA A 20 -8.76 22.78 -26.03
N ILE A 21 -7.71 22.99 -25.24
CA ILE A 21 -6.69 21.99 -24.97
C ILE A 21 -7.43 20.84 -24.26
N PRO A 22 -7.42 19.60 -24.76
CA PRO A 22 -8.00 18.49 -24.03
C PRO A 22 -7.24 18.36 -22.71
N ALA A 23 -7.98 18.39 -21.59
CA ALA A 23 -7.47 18.09 -20.26
C ALA A 23 -6.90 16.67 -20.29
N LYS A 24 -5.60 16.58 -20.57
CA LYS A 24 -4.80 15.36 -20.48
C LYS A 24 -4.85 14.96 -19.01
N GLY A 25 -5.58 13.88 -18.74
CA GLY A 25 -5.92 13.46 -17.40
C GLY A 25 -4.73 13.47 -16.45
N ASN A 26 -4.94 14.00 -15.25
CA ASN A 26 -4.02 13.88 -14.14
C ASN A 26 -3.99 12.41 -13.66
N LYS A 27 -3.46 11.51 -14.48
CA LYS A 27 -2.82 10.28 -14.01
C LYS A 27 -1.39 10.63 -13.61
N ALA A 28 -1.25 11.46 -12.57
CA ALA A 28 0.04 11.84 -12.01
C ALA A 28 -0.10 12.14 -10.52
N ALA A 29 -0.59 11.15 -9.78
CA ALA A 29 -0.40 11.04 -8.32
C ALA A 29 0.07 9.63 -7.95
N ASN A 30 0.76 8.95 -8.88
CA ASN A 30 1.28 7.58 -8.70
C ASN A 30 2.76 7.48 -9.14
N ALA A 31 3.53 8.53 -8.87
CA ALA A 31 4.95 8.59 -9.21
C ALA A 31 5.72 9.36 -8.12
N ALA A 32 5.64 8.87 -6.88
CA ALA A 32 6.58 9.25 -5.82
C ALA A 32 6.71 8.12 -4.80
N ALA A 33 6.91 6.90 -5.28
CA ALA A 33 7.50 5.82 -4.48
C ALA A 33 8.72 5.38 -5.29
N SER A 34 9.91 5.66 -4.76
CA SER A 34 11.21 5.35 -5.34
C SER A 34 11.17 4.02 -6.08
N ALA A 35 11.16 4.04 -7.42
CA ALA A 35 11.25 2.84 -8.23
C ALA A 35 12.69 2.34 -8.14
N VAL A 36 13.01 1.63 -7.05
CA VAL A 36 14.21 0.80 -7.01
C VAL A 36 13.96 -0.32 -8.01
N ALA A 37 14.89 -0.50 -8.96
CA ALA A 37 14.84 -1.55 -9.96
C ALA A 37 14.66 -2.90 -9.25
N GLY A 38 13.48 -3.51 -9.36
CA GLY A 38 13.21 -4.74 -8.61
C GLY A 38 11.75 -5.00 -8.26
N ILE A 39 10.94 -3.98 -7.97
CA ILE A 39 9.54 -4.17 -7.56
C ILE A 39 8.58 -3.41 -8.49
N THR A 40 7.63 -4.13 -9.05
CA THR A 40 6.47 -3.57 -9.75
C THR A 40 5.35 -3.39 -8.74
N ARG A 41 5.13 -2.14 -8.32
CA ARG A 41 4.11 -1.79 -7.33
C ARG A 41 2.70 -2.03 -7.90
N GLY A 42 1.82 -2.68 -7.13
CA GLY A 42 0.43 -2.85 -7.51
C GLY A 42 -0.40 -1.56 -7.43
N ALA A 43 -1.65 -1.64 -7.86
CA ALA A 43 -2.50 -0.47 -8.06
C ALA A 43 -3.07 0.15 -6.77
N SER A 44 -3.06 -0.57 -5.65
CA SER A 44 -3.75 -0.15 -4.43
C SER A 44 -2.91 -0.39 -3.19
N THR A 45 -2.78 0.65 -2.37
CA THR A 45 -2.26 0.53 -1.00
C THR A 45 -3.41 0.17 -0.07
N ILE A 46 -3.13 -0.72 0.87
CA ILE A 46 -4.11 -1.29 1.77
C ILE A 46 -3.64 -1.20 3.22
N VAL A 47 -4.61 -1.12 4.11
CA VAL A 47 -4.47 -1.42 5.53
C VAL A 47 -5.16 -2.74 5.80
N MET A 48 -4.51 -3.60 6.57
CA MET A 48 -4.99 -4.93 6.91
C MET A 48 -5.42 -4.96 8.38
N LYS A 49 -6.59 -5.54 8.64
CA LYS A 49 -7.05 -5.81 10.01
C LYS A 49 -7.13 -7.31 10.26
N GLU A 50 -6.51 -7.80 11.31
CA GLU A 50 -6.61 -9.19 11.74
C GLU A 50 -8.06 -9.56 12.06
N VAL A 51 -8.54 -10.66 11.48
CA VAL A 51 -9.84 -11.24 11.83
C VAL A 51 -9.71 -11.95 13.17
N GLY A 52 -10.42 -11.45 14.19
CA GLY A 52 -10.29 -11.95 15.56
C GLY A 52 -9.11 -11.36 16.32
N GLY A 53 -8.52 -10.26 15.82
CA GLY A 53 -7.47 -9.50 16.48
C GLY A 53 -7.92 -8.84 17.80
N VAL A 54 -6.99 -8.15 18.46
CA VAL A 54 -7.27 -7.48 19.75
C VAL A 54 -8.33 -6.38 19.57
N PRO A 55 -9.47 -6.39 20.30
CA PRO A 55 -10.51 -5.39 20.16
C PRO A 55 -9.98 -3.95 20.29
N GLY A 56 -10.23 -3.13 19.26
CA GLY A 56 -9.74 -1.76 19.15
C GLY A 56 -8.28 -1.62 18.70
N ASN A 57 -7.56 -2.73 18.50
CA ASN A 57 -6.17 -2.81 18.08
C ASN A 57 -5.95 -3.83 16.95
N GLU A 58 -6.89 -3.99 16.02
CA GLU A 58 -6.86 -5.07 15.03
C GLU A 58 -5.98 -4.76 13.81
N CYS A 59 -5.45 -3.54 13.66
CA CYS A 59 -4.71 -3.16 12.46
C CYS A 59 -3.24 -3.61 12.53
N LEU A 60 -2.81 -4.31 11.48
CA LEU A 60 -1.43 -4.73 11.33
C LEU A 60 -0.52 -3.52 11.12
N THR A 61 0.55 -3.45 11.91
CA THR A 61 1.46 -2.31 11.99
C THR A 61 2.90 -2.76 12.07
N PHE A 62 3.78 -2.14 11.27
CA PHE A 62 5.21 -2.37 11.29
C PHE A 62 5.87 -1.50 12.36
N ARG A 63 6.48 -2.12 13.35
CA ARG A 63 7.35 -1.43 14.33
C ARG A 63 8.66 -0.96 13.68
N ASN A 64 9.44 -0.15 14.39
CA ASN A 64 10.72 0.36 13.89
C ASN A 64 11.73 -0.77 13.61
N ASN A 65 11.67 -1.88 14.35
CA ASN A 65 12.47 -3.09 14.10
C ASN A 65 11.92 -3.94 12.93
N GLY A 66 10.78 -3.56 12.35
CA GLY A 66 10.16 -4.25 11.21
C GLY A 66 9.26 -5.43 11.58
N GLU A 67 9.04 -5.71 12.86
CA GLU A 67 8.05 -6.67 13.32
C GLU A 67 6.63 -6.17 13.05
N ILE A 68 5.69 -7.11 12.83
CA ILE A 68 4.27 -6.80 12.60
C ILE A 68 3.49 -7.01 13.88
N VAL A 69 2.69 -6.03 14.28
CA VAL A 69 1.82 -6.10 15.46
C VAL A 69 0.43 -5.58 15.22
N ASP A 70 -0.49 -6.07 16.05
CA ASP A 70 -1.82 -5.52 16.23
C ASP A 70 -1.74 -4.16 16.94
N ALA A 71 -2.37 -3.13 16.37
CA ALA A 71 -2.52 -1.81 16.97
C ALA A 71 -3.76 -1.08 16.46
N ALA A 72 -4.14 0.02 17.13
CA ALA A 72 -5.34 0.79 16.79
C ALA A 72 -5.40 1.28 15.34
N CYS A 73 -6.53 1.10 14.67
CA CYS A 73 -6.67 1.40 13.25
C CYS A 73 -6.63 2.90 12.91
N VAL A 74 -5.44 3.41 12.60
CA VAL A 74 -5.23 4.75 12.03
C VAL A 74 -4.83 4.60 10.57
N ASN A 75 -5.83 4.54 9.69
CA ASN A 75 -5.64 4.14 8.28
C ASN A 75 -4.76 5.08 7.45
N THR A 76 -4.47 6.28 7.94
CA THR A 76 -3.62 7.28 7.30
C THR A 76 -2.13 7.10 7.61
N SER A 77 -1.75 6.18 8.52
CA SER A 77 -0.37 6.00 8.93
C SER A 77 0.39 5.04 8.00
N ALA A 78 1.61 5.41 7.62
CA ALA A 78 2.43 4.69 6.65
C ALA A 78 2.90 3.32 7.17
N ASP A 79 3.13 3.21 8.48
CA ASP A 79 3.48 1.98 9.18
C ASP A 79 2.38 0.91 9.21
N ARG A 80 1.17 1.20 8.72
CA ARG A 80 0.04 0.25 8.62
C ARG A 80 -0.28 -0.13 7.18
N GLN A 81 0.43 0.48 6.25
CA GLN A 81 0.12 0.42 4.85
C GLN A 81 1.08 -0.53 4.14
N VAL A 82 0.50 -1.41 3.33
CA VAL A 82 1.25 -2.22 2.37
C VAL A 82 0.65 -2.09 0.99
N THR A 83 1.45 -2.34 -0.03
CA THR A 83 0.98 -2.45 -1.40
C THR A 83 1.29 -3.86 -1.91
N PRO A 84 0.28 -4.70 -2.16
CA PRO A 84 0.46 -5.92 -2.95
C PRO A 84 1.15 -5.58 -4.26
N SER A 85 2.28 -6.21 -4.52
CA SER A 85 3.22 -5.88 -5.58
C SER A 85 3.85 -7.15 -6.13
N THR A 86 4.64 -7.03 -7.19
CA THR A 86 5.35 -8.16 -7.80
C THR A 86 6.85 -7.86 -7.85
N SER A 87 7.68 -8.82 -7.45
CA SER A 87 9.14 -8.71 -7.55
C SER A 87 9.63 -8.88 -8.99
N ALA A 88 10.91 -8.60 -9.23
CA ALA A 88 11.55 -8.76 -10.54
C ALA A 88 11.64 -10.23 -10.96
N SER A 89 11.58 -11.16 -10.01
CA SER A 89 11.47 -12.60 -10.28
C SER A 89 10.02 -13.05 -10.54
N GLY A 90 9.05 -12.14 -10.50
CA GLY A 90 7.63 -12.45 -10.71
C GLY A 90 6.90 -12.95 -9.46
N ALA A 91 7.52 -12.93 -8.28
CA ALA A 91 6.89 -13.37 -7.04
C ALA A 91 5.97 -12.28 -6.49
N ASP A 92 4.81 -12.67 -5.94
CA ASP A 92 3.96 -11.76 -5.21
C ASP A 92 4.61 -11.37 -3.88
N VAL A 93 4.62 -10.07 -3.59
CA VAL A 93 5.19 -9.51 -2.36
C VAL A 93 4.25 -8.46 -1.77
N LEU A 94 4.35 -8.26 -0.46
CA LEU A 94 3.73 -7.12 0.22
C LEU A 94 4.78 -6.05 0.45
N LEU A 95 4.74 -4.99 -0.34
CA LEU A 95 5.64 -3.84 -0.22
C LEU A 95 5.19 -2.97 0.96
N VAL A 96 6.08 -2.73 1.93
CA VAL A 96 5.81 -1.96 3.13
C VAL A 96 5.92 -0.46 2.83
N GLN A 97 4.91 0.32 3.23
CA GLN A 97 4.85 1.76 3.01
C GLN A 97 5.58 2.54 4.14
N ARG A 98 6.73 2.07 4.58
CA ARG A 98 7.46 2.66 5.71
C ARG A 98 8.96 2.75 5.43
N SER A 99 9.57 3.85 5.85
CA SER A 99 11.02 4.00 5.94
C SER A 99 11.58 3.48 7.27
N PHE A 100 12.82 3.02 7.22
CA PHE A 100 13.54 2.49 8.37
C PHE A 100 14.77 3.36 8.67
N ASP A 101 15.08 3.50 9.96
CA ASP A 101 16.24 4.23 10.45
C ASP A 101 17.34 3.30 10.94
N ALA A 102 18.57 3.82 11.02
CA ALA A 102 19.74 3.04 11.40
C ALA A 102 19.76 2.59 12.87
N GLY A 103 18.94 3.20 13.75
CA GLY A 103 18.86 2.84 15.15
C GLY A 103 18.16 1.50 15.39
N PHE A 104 17.24 1.12 14.50
CA PHE A 104 16.49 -0.14 14.61
C PHE A 104 16.76 -1.12 13.47
N ARG A 105 16.88 -0.63 12.22
CA ARG A 105 17.04 -1.44 11.01
C ARG A 105 18.05 -0.82 10.04
N PRO A 106 19.34 -0.81 10.41
CA PRO A 106 20.42 -0.30 9.55
C PRO A 106 20.50 -1.04 8.21
N ASP A 107 20.05 -2.30 8.16
CA ASP A 107 20.01 -3.12 6.96
C ASP A 107 18.95 -2.67 5.92
N LEU A 108 17.95 -1.88 6.34
CA LEU A 108 16.84 -1.39 5.50
C LEU A 108 16.90 0.11 5.20
N VAL A 109 17.89 0.84 5.73
CA VAL A 109 18.02 2.28 5.47
C VAL A 109 18.21 2.54 3.98
N GLY A 110 17.35 3.41 3.42
CA GLY A 110 17.37 3.76 2.00
C GLY A 110 16.90 2.65 1.06
N LYS A 111 16.35 1.55 1.59
CA LYS A 111 15.86 0.41 0.80
C LYS A 111 14.34 0.33 0.81
N GLN A 112 13.80 -0.39 -0.17
CA GLN A 112 12.41 -0.83 -0.13
C GLN A 112 12.29 -2.06 0.77
N ALA A 113 11.31 -2.03 1.66
CA ALA A 113 11.01 -3.13 2.54
C ALA A 113 9.81 -3.93 2.04
N CYS A 114 9.93 -5.25 2.03
CA CYS A 114 8.86 -6.19 1.75
C CYS A 114 8.59 -7.02 3.01
N VAL A 115 7.42 -7.65 3.10
CA VAL A 115 7.18 -8.62 4.16
C VAL A 115 7.82 -9.95 3.76
N GLY A 116 8.70 -10.46 4.62
CA GLY A 116 9.38 -11.74 4.45
C GLY A 116 9.17 -12.66 5.64
N PHE A 117 9.43 -13.95 5.41
CA PHE A 117 9.38 -15.02 6.38
C PHE A 117 10.79 -15.56 6.62
N ASN A 118 11.21 -15.60 7.88
CA ASN A 118 12.53 -16.10 8.29
C ASN A 118 12.49 -17.55 8.86
N GLY A 119 11.35 -18.24 8.75
CA GLY A 119 11.13 -19.55 9.35
C GLY A 119 10.28 -19.51 10.64
N THR A 120 10.21 -18.38 11.33
CA THR A 120 9.44 -18.21 12.57
C THR A 120 8.44 -17.06 12.51
N ASP A 121 8.82 -15.95 11.89
CA ASP A 121 8.10 -14.69 11.96
C ASP A 121 7.95 -14.05 10.59
N PHE A 122 6.87 -13.27 10.43
CA PHE A 122 6.73 -12.33 9.33
C PHE A 122 7.27 -10.97 9.74
N LYS A 123 8.21 -10.43 8.97
CA LYS A 123 8.86 -9.15 9.26
C LYS A 123 9.25 -8.40 8.01
N ALA A 124 9.51 -7.10 8.15
CA ALA A 124 10.09 -6.29 7.10
C ALA A 124 11.51 -6.75 6.76
N VAL A 125 11.79 -6.96 5.48
CA VAL A 125 13.08 -7.36 4.92
C VAL A 125 13.35 -6.58 3.65
N ASP A 126 14.60 -6.56 3.17
CA ASP A 126 14.95 -5.94 1.90
C ASP A 126 14.22 -6.67 0.75
N CYS A 127 13.44 -5.93 -0.04
CA CYS A 127 12.72 -6.49 -1.19
C CYS A 127 13.64 -7.16 -2.23
N ASN A 128 14.93 -6.84 -2.24
CA ASN A 128 15.92 -7.41 -3.14
C ASN A 128 16.80 -8.49 -2.47
N ALA A 129 16.49 -8.89 -1.24
CA ALA A 129 17.25 -9.93 -0.54
C ALA A 129 17.12 -11.27 -1.27
N SER A 130 18.27 -11.87 -1.61
CA SER A 130 18.31 -13.23 -2.14
C SER A 130 17.96 -14.26 -1.06
N GLY A 131 17.38 -15.40 -1.47
CA GLY A 131 17.03 -16.50 -0.55
C GLY A 131 15.90 -16.19 0.45
N THR A 132 15.24 -15.03 0.32
CA THR A 132 14.12 -14.64 1.19
C THR A 132 12.82 -15.25 0.70
N GLN A 133 12.07 -15.86 1.61
CA GLN A 133 10.69 -16.24 1.34
C GLN A 133 9.81 -15.02 1.58
N PHE A 134 9.15 -14.51 0.55
CA PHE A 134 8.26 -13.36 0.69
C PHE A 134 6.87 -13.79 1.15
N VAL A 135 6.21 -12.87 1.86
CA VAL A 135 4.82 -13.01 2.25
C VAL A 135 3.96 -12.30 1.21
N SER A 136 2.91 -12.98 0.78
CA SER A 136 1.87 -12.46 -0.10
C SER A 136 0.50 -12.55 0.56
N LEU A 137 -0.47 -11.88 -0.05
CA LEU A 137 -1.86 -11.92 0.38
C LEU A 137 -2.64 -12.88 -0.54
N VAL A 138 -3.08 -14.02 0.00
CA VAL A 138 -3.78 -15.07 -0.74
C VAL A 138 -5.09 -15.39 -0.05
N GLY A 139 -6.22 -15.20 -0.74
CA GLY A 139 -7.54 -15.51 -0.18
C GLY A 139 -7.86 -14.75 1.11
N GLY A 140 -7.32 -13.54 1.28
CA GLY A 140 -7.46 -12.77 2.53
C GLY A 140 -6.57 -13.24 3.67
N GLN A 141 -5.52 -14.03 3.41
CA GLN A 141 -4.56 -14.49 4.41
C GLN A 141 -3.15 -14.05 4.04
N LEU A 142 -2.33 -13.74 5.05
CA LEU A 142 -0.90 -13.55 4.87
C LEU A 142 -0.21 -14.90 4.79
N LYS A 143 0.46 -15.21 3.67
CA LYS A 143 1.07 -16.52 3.42
C LYS A 143 2.47 -16.44 2.85
N SER A 144 3.30 -17.42 3.18
CA SER A 144 4.60 -17.67 2.54
C SER A 144 4.81 -19.18 2.42
N GLY A 145 4.70 -19.73 1.20
CA GLY A 145 4.65 -21.18 1.01
C GLY A 145 3.49 -21.81 1.78
N THR A 146 3.78 -22.76 2.67
CA THR A 146 2.80 -23.35 3.59
C THR A 146 2.51 -22.46 4.80
N ALA A 147 3.45 -21.61 5.20
CA ALA A 147 3.31 -20.79 6.39
C ALA A 147 2.25 -19.71 6.21
N CYS A 148 1.56 -19.36 7.30
CA CYS A 148 0.59 -18.28 7.31
C CYS A 148 0.51 -17.60 8.68
N GLN A 149 0.00 -16.38 8.70
CA GLN A 149 -0.38 -15.75 9.96
C GLN A 149 -1.38 -16.63 10.70
N SER A 150 -1.16 -16.84 12.00
CA SER A 150 -2.01 -17.63 12.88
C SER A 150 -2.70 -16.85 13.99
N GLY A 151 -2.43 -15.55 14.10
CA GLY A 151 -3.03 -14.63 15.05
C GLY A 151 -2.00 -13.67 15.61
N HIS A 152 -2.11 -13.41 16.91
CA HIS A 152 -1.19 -12.61 17.70
C HIS A 152 -0.89 -13.24 19.07
N ASP A 153 0.21 -12.83 19.70
CA ASP A 153 0.56 -13.21 21.07
C ASP A 153 0.04 -12.20 22.12
N SER A 154 0.37 -12.42 23.40
CA SER A 154 -0.04 -11.52 24.49
C SER A 154 0.56 -10.10 24.41
N ALA A 155 1.60 -9.89 23.60
CA ALA A 155 2.20 -8.59 23.32
C ALA A 155 1.70 -7.98 21.99
N ALA A 156 0.61 -8.53 21.45
CA ALA A 156 0.01 -8.18 20.16
C ALA A 156 0.97 -8.40 18.97
N GLN A 157 2.04 -9.19 19.15
CA GLN A 157 2.96 -9.55 18.09
C GLN A 157 2.30 -10.58 17.18
N LEU A 158 2.33 -10.35 15.86
CA LEU A 158 1.80 -11.30 14.88
C LEU A 158 2.47 -12.66 15.03
N THR A 159 1.69 -13.74 15.12
CA THR A 159 2.19 -15.11 15.17
C THR A 159 2.04 -15.78 13.80
N VAL A 160 2.92 -16.74 13.52
CA VAL A 160 2.92 -17.52 12.28
C VAL A 160 2.77 -18.99 12.60
N ASP A 161 1.92 -19.68 11.84
CA ASP A 161 1.89 -21.15 11.79
C ASP A 161 2.64 -21.61 10.55
N SER A 162 3.81 -22.22 10.73
CA SER A 162 4.67 -22.68 9.64
C SER A 162 4.09 -23.88 8.88
N SER A 163 3.19 -24.66 9.49
CA SER A 163 2.51 -25.78 8.82
C SER A 163 1.29 -25.34 8.00
N GLY A 164 0.81 -24.12 8.20
CA GLY A 164 -0.37 -23.59 7.50
C GLY A 164 -1.71 -24.16 7.96
N SER A 165 -1.77 -24.77 9.14
CA SER A 165 -2.96 -25.47 9.64
C SER A 165 -3.92 -24.57 10.41
N LYS A 166 -3.44 -23.45 10.95
CA LYS A 166 -4.20 -22.51 11.80
C LYS A 166 -4.18 -21.09 11.23
N CYS A 167 -4.35 -20.96 9.92
CA CYS A 167 -4.30 -19.66 9.27
C CYS A 167 -5.51 -18.79 9.65
N VAL A 168 -5.24 -17.55 10.07
CA VAL A 168 -6.27 -16.52 10.25
C VAL A 168 -6.31 -15.59 9.05
N GLY A 169 -7.43 -14.89 8.90
CA GLY A 169 -7.65 -13.95 7.81
C GLY A 169 -7.34 -12.51 8.22
N VAL A 170 -7.28 -11.65 7.21
CA VAL A 170 -7.30 -10.20 7.34
C VAL A 170 -8.48 -9.64 6.54
N THR A 171 -9.08 -8.58 7.06
CA THR A 171 -9.92 -7.69 6.26
C THR A 171 -9.07 -6.56 5.69
N ILE A 172 -9.48 -6.03 4.54
CA ILE A 172 -8.67 -5.12 3.74
C ILE A 172 -9.44 -3.82 3.55
N THR A 173 -8.78 -2.69 3.82
CA THR A 173 -9.27 -1.36 3.45
C THR A 173 -8.28 -0.71 2.49
N THR A 174 -8.74 -0.36 1.30
CA THR A 174 -7.93 0.42 0.35
C THR A 174 -7.81 1.86 0.84
N VAL A 175 -6.60 2.42 0.78
CA VAL A 175 -6.28 3.76 1.26
C VAL A 175 -5.42 4.52 0.26
N THR A 176 -5.41 5.84 0.39
CA THR A 176 -4.39 6.66 -0.27
C THR A 176 -3.03 6.39 0.38
N PRO A 177 -1.97 6.12 -0.40
CA PRO A 177 -0.64 5.91 0.14
C PRO A 177 -0.16 7.11 0.96
N ALA A 178 0.28 6.87 2.20
CA ALA A 178 0.99 7.86 3.02
C ALA A 178 2.47 7.93 2.63
N ALA A 179 3.15 9.03 2.93
CA ALA A 179 4.59 9.13 2.73
C ALA A 179 5.32 8.15 3.69
N PRO A 180 6.31 7.36 3.22
CA PRO A 180 7.08 6.42 4.05
C PRO A 180 7.98 7.05 5.09
#